data_AF-A0A2N0UI04-F1
#
_entry.id   AF-A0A2N0UI04-F1
#
_cell.length_a   1.000
_cell.length_b   1.000
_cell.length_c   1.000
_cell.angle_alpha   90.00
_cell.angle_beta   90.00
_cell.angle_gamma   90.00
#
_symmetry.space_group_name_H-M   'P 1'
#
loop_
_entity.id
_entity.type
_entity.pdbx_description
1 polymer ?
#
loop_
_entity_poly.entity_id
_entity_poly.type
_entity_poly.pdbx_seq_one_letter_code
_entity_poly.pdbx_strand_id
1 'polypeptide(L)'
;MGNSKSVKKGVAVVTAVIVAAVMVCVSVVCNLLSTKTESSNQTYLDDAKAQLTEYSDNYNYTKFEFMNSLFEKANVIASVVTENTSADTNASLVKNLGINSFVMTDADGKIIASSDDKKVGTNFLDDETTKQFKANLKGMKVKSISEPTAVEGEDAVYNLMACVARTEGGIVIIDTNTSDYSAVIGADIAKSCKGDTIIVKNGEVVSTNMNLGDNGLKSAGITDEMIRSENFNVTIDGTTYSLSSMPSGEYTIISGQAATESGFNMIYGDVIPCAAGFVMIIISGIILSLGTTKKKENE
;
A
#
# COMPACT_ATOMS: atom_id res chain seq x y z
N MET A 1 56.10 8.39 42.59
CA MET A 1 55.71 7.75 41.30
C MET A 1 56.45 6.42 41.24
N GLY A 2 55.87 5.24 41.16
CA GLY A 2 54.50 4.77 41.03
C GLY A 2 54.64 3.28 40.75
N ASN A 3 54.33 2.42 41.73
CA ASN A 3 54.42 0.97 41.53
C ASN A 3 53.37 0.55 40.49
N SER A 4 53.80 0.19 39.29
CA SER A 4 52.91 -0.39 38.28
C SER A 4 52.49 -1.77 38.78
N LYS A 5 51.23 -1.90 39.21
CA LYS A 5 50.64 -3.21 39.51
C LYS A 5 50.56 -4.01 38.21
N SER A 6 51.47 -4.97 38.01
CA SER A 6 51.41 -5.91 36.91
C SER A 6 50.21 -6.84 37.13
N VAL A 7 49.18 -6.71 36.29
CA VAL A 7 48.09 -7.70 36.22
C VAL A 7 48.71 -9.06 35.92
N LYS A 8 48.44 -10.07 36.76
CA LYS A 8 48.94 -11.44 36.51
C LYS A 8 48.42 -11.88 35.14
N LYS A 9 49.31 -12.30 34.22
CA LYS A 9 48.96 -12.73 32.84
C LYS A 9 47.73 -13.65 32.78
N GLY A 10 47.57 -14.56 33.75
CA GLY A 10 46.40 -15.45 33.81
C GLY A 10 45.05 -14.74 33.98
N VAL A 11 45.00 -13.62 34.70
CA VAL A 11 43.75 -12.86 34.91
C VAL A 11 43.34 -12.14 33.62
N ALA A 12 44.30 -11.52 32.93
CA ALA A 12 44.04 -10.87 31.65
C ALA A 12 43.54 -11.86 30.59
N VAL A 13 44.10 -13.08 30.58
CA VAL A 13 43.68 -14.17 29.67
C VAL A 13 42.24 -14.61 29.98
N VAL A 14 41.89 -14.82 31.25
CA VAL A 14 40.53 -15.23 31.63
C VAL A 14 39.49 -14.16 31.30
N THR A 15 39.78 -12.88 31.57
CA THR A 15 38.88 -11.78 31.21
C THR A 15 38.67 -11.68 29.71
N ALA A 16 39.75 -11.80 28.91
CA ALA A 16 39.66 -11.76 27.45
C ALA A 16 38.83 -12.93 26.89
N VAL A 17 38.98 -14.14 27.43
CA VAL A 17 38.20 -15.32 27.02
C VAL A 17 36.72 -15.15 27.33
N ILE A 18 36.36 -14.59 28.49
CA ILE A 18 34.96 -14.36 28.87
C ILE A 18 34.33 -13.29 27.97
N VAL A 19 35.04 -12.17 27.72
CA VAL A 19 34.54 -11.11 26.83
C VAL A 19 34.36 -11.65 25.41
N ALA A 20 35.31 -12.45 24.92
CA ALA A 20 35.21 -13.09 23.61
C ALA A 20 34.02 -14.07 23.54
N ALA A 21 33.80 -14.89 24.57
CA ALA A 21 32.67 -15.81 24.63
C ALA A 21 31.32 -15.07 24.64
N VAL A 22 31.19 -14.00 25.41
CA VAL A 22 29.97 -13.17 25.45
C VAL A 22 29.72 -12.49 24.10
N MET A 23 30.75 -11.92 23.48
CA MET A 23 30.64 -11.31 22.14
C MET A 23 30.18 -12.33 21.08
N VAL A 24 30.70 -13.57 21.14
CA VAL A 24 30.28 -14.66 20.25
C VAL A 24 28.82 -15.07 20.53
N CYS A 25 28.41 -15.19 21.79
CA CYS A 25 27.01 -15.51 22.11
C CYS A 25 26.03 -14.41 21.65
N VAL A 26 26.37 -13.13 21.84
CA VAL A 26 25.52 -12.01 21.40
C VAL A 26 25.40 -11.99 19.88
N SER A 27 26.50 -12.15 19.15
CA SER A 27 26.48 -12.19 17.69
C SER A 27 25.70 -13.39 17.14
N VAL A 28 25.82 -14.57 17.75
CA VAL A 28 25.03 -15.76 17.37
C VAL A 28 23.53 -15.53 17.61
N VAL A 29 23.15 -14.93 18.73
CA VAL A 29 21.74 -14.62 19.05
C VAL A 29 21.18 -13.55 18.10
N CYS A 30 21.94 -12.50 17.80
CA CYS A 30 21.55 -11.48 16.84
C CYS A 30 21.37 -12.07 15.43
N ASN A 31 22.30 -12.94 14.99
CA ASN A 31 22.19 -13.63 13.70
C ASN A 31 20.99 -14.59 13.68
N LEU A 32 20.73 -15.32 14.77
CA LEU A 32 19.61 -16.27 14.85
C LEU A 32 18.24 -15.57 14.82
N LEU A 33 18.13 -14.40 15.44
CA LEU A 33 16.91 -13.59 15.41
C LEU A 33 16.73 -12.85 14.08
N SER A 34 17.82 -12.40 13.46
CA SER A 34 17.80 -11.79 12.11
C SER A 34 17.34 -12.81 11.06
N THR A 35 17.91 -14.03 11.09
CA THR A 35 17.52 -15.13 10.18
C THR A 35 16.07 -15.60 10.36
N LYS A 36 15.52 -15.59 11.59
CA LYS A 36 14.08 -15.85 11.81
C LYS A 36 13.19 -14.76 11.22
N THR A 37 13.62 -13.52 11.28
CA THR A 37 12.87 -12.37 10.74
C THR A 37 12.93 -12.34 9.20
N GLU A 38 14.09 -12.66 8.63
CA GLU A 38 14.27 -12.87 7.18
C GLU A 38 13.33 -13.95 6.63
N SER A 39 13.24 -15.09 7.32
CA SER A 39 12.33 -16.17 6.94
C SER A 39 10.85 -15.76 7.04
N SER A 40 10.48 -14.85 7.95
CA SER A 40 9.08 -14.40 8.07
C SER A 40 8.72 -13.41 6.98
N ASN A 41 9.59 -12.45 6.68
CA ASN A 41 9.31 -11.41 5.69
C ASN A 41 9.25 -11.96 4.25
N GLN A 42 10.06 -12.98 3.94
CA GLN A 42 9.96 -13.65 2.64
C GLN A 42 8.58 -14.25 2.41
N THR A 43 7.92 -14.77 3.45
CA THR A 43 6.56 -15.32 3.34
C THR A 43 5.54 -14.24 2.95
N TYR A 44 5.68 -13.02 3.50
CA TYR A 44 4.82 -11.89 3.14
C TYR A 44 5.11 -11.36 1.74
N LEU A 45 6.38 -11.30 1.34
CA LEU A 45 6.78 -10.95 -0.02
C LEU A 45 6.24 -11.93 -1.06
N ASP A 46 6.33 -13.24 -0.80
CA ASP A 46 5.83 -14.28 -1.69
C ASP A 46 4.31 -14.22 -1.84
N ASP A 47 3.59 -13.97 -0.74
CA ASP A 47 2.14 -13.77 -0.72
C ASP A 47 1.72 -12.53 -1.52
N ALA A 48 2.36 -11.37 -1.25
CA ALA A 48 2.10 -10.14 -1.97
C ALA A 48 2.43 -10.26 -3.47
N LYS A 49 3.49 -10.99 -3.82
CA LYS A 49 3.82 -11.30 -5.22
C LYS A 49 2.75 -12.16 -5.87
N ALA A 50 2.20 -13.15 -5.16
CA ALA A 50 1.11 -13.97 -5.67
C ALA A 50 -0.14 -13.12 -5.95
N GLN A 51 -0.51 -12.23 -5.02
CA GLN A 51 -1.64 -11.30 -5.19
C GLN A 51 -1.42 -10.35 -6.38
N LEU A 52 -0.22 -9.78 -6.53
CA LEU A 52 0.13 -8.93 -7.67
C LEU A 52 0.10 -9.71 -9.00
N THR A 53 0.53 -10.98 -8.99
CA THR A 53 0.50 -11.85 -10.18
C THR A 53 -0.95 -12.14 -10.58
N GLU A 54 -1.81 -12.50 -9.63
CA GLU A 54 -3.22 -12.75 -9.87
C GLU A 54 -3.93 -11.50 -10.44
N TYR A 55 -3.66 -10.32 -9.88
CA TYR A 55 -4.14 -9.06 -10.44
C TYR A 55 -3.64 -8.84 -11.87
N SER A 56 -2.35 -9.06 -12.13
CA SER A 56 -1.75 -8.83 -13.45
C SER A 56 -2.30 -9.79 -14.51
N ASP A 57 -2.49 -11.06 -14.16
CA ASP A 57 -3.04 -12.09 -15.04
C ASP A 57 -4.51 -11.80 -15.37
N ASN A 58 -5.26 -11.26 -14.40
CA ASN A 58 -6.67 -10.92 -14.57
C ASN A 58 -6.92 -9.48 -15.05
N TYR A 59 -5.89 -8.64 -15.17
CA TYR A 59 -6.04 -7.19 -15.44
C TYR A 59 -6.95 -6.90 -16.63
N ASN A 60 -6.70 -7.54 -17.78
CA ASN A 60 -7.48 -7.31 -18.99
C ASN A 60 -8.93 -7.79 -18.84
N TYR A 61 -9.13 -8.88 -18.11
CA TYR A 61 -10.47 -9.43 -17.85
C TYR A 61 -11.26 -8.52 -16.91
N THR A 62 -10.70 -8.16 -15.75
CA THR A 62 -11.32 -7.23 -14.78
C THR A 62 -11.64 -5.89 -15.43
N LYS A 63 -10.72 -5.34 -16.22
CA LYS A 63 -10.95 -4.10 -16.97
C LYS A 63 -12.09 -4.24 -17.97
N PHE A 64 -12.15 -5.35 -18.70
CA PHE A 64 -13.21 -5.62 -19.67
C PHE A 64 -14.58 -5.74 -18.99
N GLU A 65 -14.70 -6.57 -17.94
CA GLU A 65 -15.94 -6.77 -17.19
C GLU A 65 -16.46 -5.47 -16.59
N PHE A 66 -15.57 -4.68 -15.98
CA PHE A 66 -15.91 -3.36 -15.45
C PHE A 66 -16.45 -2.44 -16.55
N MET A 67 -15.73 -2.30 -17.66
CA MET A 67 -16.17 -1.47 -18.78
C MET A 67 -17.48 -1.97 -19.38
N ASN A 68 -17.65 -3.28 -19.50
CA ASN A 68 -18.86 -3.89 -20.03
C ASN A 68 -20.07 -3.60 -19.14
N SER A 69 -19.93 -3.72 -17.81
CA SER A 69 -20.96 -3.37 -16.84
C SER A 69 -21.44 -1.92 -17.00
N LEU A 70 -20.52 -0.96 -17.17
CA LEU A 70 -20.88 0.43 -17.43
C LEU A 70 -21.67 0.61 -18.74
N PHE A 71 -21.23 -0.04 -19.81
CA PHE A 71 -21.92 0.04 -21.09
C PHE A 71 -23.28 -0.66 -21.07
N GLU A 72 -23.43 -1.76 -20.34
CA GLU A 72 -24.71 -2.43 -20.15
C GLU A 72 -25.71 -1.50 -19.47
N LYS A 73 -25.31 -0.82 -18.38
CA LYS A 73 -26.16 0.19 -17.72
C LYS A 73 -26.60 1.29 -18.70
N ALA A 74 -25.66 1.81 -19.51
CA ALA A 74 -25.98 2.82 -20.51
C ALA A 74 -26.91 2.30 -21.62
N ASN A 75 -26.73 1.05 -22.05
CA ASN A 75 -27.57 0.40 -23.05
C ASN A 75 -28.98 0.12 -22.51
N VAL A 76 -29.15 -0.18 -21.22
CA VAL A 76 -30.49 -0.28 -20.61
C VAL A 76 -31.22 1.05 -20.78
N ILE A 77 -30.59 2.17 -20.41
CA ILE A 77 -31.17 3.51 -20.61
C ILE A 77 -31.50 3.76 -22.09
N ALA A 78 -30.57 3.46 -23.00
CA ALA A 78 -30.78 3.64 -24.44
C ALA A 78 -31.96 2.83 -25.00
N SER A 79 -32.30 1.71 -24.37
CA SER A 79 -33.37 0.79 -24.79
C SER A 79 -34.74 1.16 -24.21
N VAL A 80 -34.78 1.68 -22.98
CA VAL A 80 -36.05 1.88 -22.24
C VAL A 80 -36.50 3.33 -22.13
N VAL A 81 -35.60 4.29 -22.31
CA VAL A 81 -35.91 5.72 -22.17
C VAL A 81 -36.26 6.32 -23.52
N THR A 82 -37.29 7.15 -23.53
CA THR A 82 -37.75 7.96 -24.66
C THR A 82 -37.97 9.39 -24.19
N GLU A 83 -38.23 10.32 -25.12
CA GLU A 83 -38.59 11.71 -24.80
C GLU A 83 -39.86 11.85 -23.94
N ASN A 84 -40.71 10.81 -23.91
CA ASN A 84 -41.96 10.80 -23.14
C ASN A 84 -41.85 10.02 -21.81
N THR A 85 -40.66 9.50 -21.48
CA THR A 85 -40.46 8.77 -20.22
C THR A 85 -40.57 9.74 -19.04
N SER A 86 -41.38 9.39 -18.05
CA SER A 86 -41.62 10.26 -16.89
C SER A 86 -40.40 10.40 -15.97
N ALA A 87 -40.33 11.52 -15.27
CA ALA A 87 -39.29 11.78 -14.26
C ALA A 87 -39.22 10.68 -13.19
N ASP A 88 -40.36 10.17 -12.71
CA ASP A 88 -40.42 9.08 -11.73
C ASP A 88 -39.79 7.78 -12.26
N THR A 89 -39.99 7.49 -13.55
CA THR A 89 -39.37 6.34 -14.21
C THR A 89 -37.88 6.55 -14.36
N ASN A 90 -37.44 7.74 -14.77
CA ASN A 90 -36.03 8.09 -14.88
C ASN A 90 -35.31 7.97 -13.52
N ALA A 91 -35.91 8.48 -12.45
CA ALA A 91 -35.38 8.36 -11.10
C ALA A 91 -35.28 6.90 -10.63
N SER A 92 -36.29 6.08 -10.96
CA SER A 92 -36.26 4.63 -10.67
C SER A 92 -35.15 3.91 -11.42
N LEU A 93 -34.90 4.27 -12.68
CA LEU A 93 -33.81 3.70 -13.48
C LEU A 93 -32.45 4.05 -12.90
N VAL A 94 -32.22 5.31 -12.52
CA VAL A 94 -30.98 5.76 -11.86
C VAL A 94 -30.69 4.92 -10.63
N LYS A 95 -31.69 4.76 -9.76
CA LYS A 95 -31.58 3.95 -8.55
C LYS A 95 -31.33 2.47 -8.85
N ASN A 96 -32.08 1.87 -9.76
CA ASN A 96 -31.99 0.43 -10.05
C ASN A 96 -30.69 0.05 -10.75
N LEU A 97 -30.13 0.94 -11.58
CA LEU A 97 -28.84 0.72 -12.24
C LEU A 97 -27.64 1.08 -11.36
N GLY A 98 -27.89 1.70 -10.20
CA GLY A 98 -26.81 2.21 -9.33
C GLY A 98 -25.90 3.16 -10.09
N ILE A 99 -26.49 4.17 -10.71
CA ILE A 99 -25.78 5.28 -11.38
C ILE A 99 -26.15 6.59 -10.68
N ASN A 100 -25.38 7.65 -10.89
CA ASN A 100 -25.66 8.98 -10.34
C ASN A 100 -26.64 9.75 -11.22
N SER A 101 -26.40 9.73 -12.53
CA SER A 101 -27.26 10.44 -13.48
C SER A 101 -27.14 9.85 -14.89
N PHE A 102 -28.06 10.26 -15.76
CA PHE A 102 -27.92 10.03 -17.19
C PHE A 102 -28.43 11.21 -18.01
N VAL A 103 -27.92 11.31 -19.23
CA VAL A 103 -28.44 12.17 -20.30
C VAL A 103 -28.59 11.36 -21.58
N MET A 104 -29.67 11.62 -22.31
CA MET A 104 -29.97 11.04 -23.61
C MET A 104 -30.16 12.18 -24.60
N THR A 105 -29.51 12.09 -25.75
CA THR A 105 -29.55 13.14 -26.78
C THR A 105 -30.18 12.65 -28.07
N ASP A 106 -30.66 13.57 -28.89
CA ASP A 106 -30.86 13.36 -30.32
C ASP A 106 -29.52 13.37 -31.09
N ALA A 107 -29.60 13.25 -32.42
CA ALA A 107 -28.44 13.22 -33.32
C ALA A 107 -27.64 14.54 -33.36
N ASP A 108 -28.24 15.66 -32.96
CA ASP A 108 -27.60 16.98 -32.92
C ASP A 108 -27.01 17.30 -31.53
N GLY A 109 -27.19 16.40 -30.57
CA GLY A 109 -26.69 16.53 -29.20
C GLY A 109 -27.63 17.32 -28.27
N LYS A 110 -28.84 17.64 -28.71
CA LYS A 110 -29.85 18.21 -27.81
C LYS A 110 -30.33 17.12 -26.87
N ILE A 111 -30.36 17.43 -25.58
CA ILE A 111 -30.82 16.51 -24.54
C ILE A 111 -32.35 16.38 -24.66
N ILE A 112 -32.82 15.16 -24.89
CA ILE A 112 -34.24 14.83 -25.06
C ILE A 112 -34.80 14.08 -23.85
N ALA A 113 -33.94 13.47 -23.03
CA ALA A 113 -34.32 12.88 -21.76
C ALA A 113 -33.12 12.91 -20.80
N SER A 114 -33.38 13.07 -19.50
CA SER A 114 -32.35 13.05 -18.46
C SER A 114 -32.96 12.64 -17.12
N SER A 115 -32.11 12.20 -16.21
CA SER A 115 -32.45 12.11 -14.79
C SER A 115 -32.59 13.49 -14.11
N ASP A 116 -32.07 14.55 -14.73
CA ASP A 116 -32.29 15.94 -14.30
C ASP A 116 -33.10 16.68 -15.38
N ASP A 117 -34.39 16.85 -15.15
CA ASP A 117 -35.33 17.48 -16.09
C ASP A 117 -34.91 18.89 -16.49
N LYS A 118 -34.09 19.58 -15.67
CA LYS A 118 -33.57 20.92 -16.00
C LYS A 118 -32.59 20.92 -17.17
N LYS A 119 -31.98 19.77 -17.48
CA LYS A 119 -31.07 19.61 -18.63
C LYS A 119 -31.83 19.35 -19.93
N VAL A 120 -33.10 18.97 -19.88
CA VAL A 120 -33.86 18.67 -21.10
C VAL A 120 -34.02 19.94 -21.94
N GLY A 121 -33.69 19.83 -23.23
CA GLY A 121 -33.71 20.92 -24.18
C GLY A 121 -32.39 21.69 -24.34
N THR A 122 -31.41 21.51 -23.45
CA THR A 122 -30.06 22.05 -23.61
C THR A 122 -29.21 21.14 -24.51
N ASN A 123 -27.99 21.57 -24.88
CA ASN A 123 -27.05 20.71 -25.62
C ASN A 123 -25.99 20.14 -24.67
N PHE A 124 -25.67 18.84 -24.79
CA PHE A 124 -24.61 18.26 -23.95
C PHE A 124 -23.22 18.86 -24.27
N LEU A 125 -23.02 19.38 -25.48
CA LEU A 125 -21.77 20.02 -25.87
C LEU A 125 -21.48 21.32 -25.11
N ASP A 126 -22.49 21.90 -24.45
CA ASP A 126 -22.33 23.10 -23.62
C ASP A 126 -21.77 22.77 -22.23
N ASP A 127 -21.79 21.49 -21.84
CA ASP A 127 -21.27 21.00 -20.56
C ASP A 127 -19.82 20.49 -20.73
N GLU A 128 -18.89 21.13 -20.02
CA GLU A 128 -17.47 20.80 -20.03
C GLU A 128 -17.17 19.33 -19.68
N THR A 129 -18.00 18.70 -18.85
CA THR A 129 -17.82 17.30 -18.42
C THR A 129 -18.24 16.31 -19.50
N THR A 130 -19.25 16.64 -20.31
CA THR A 130 -19.84 15.71 -21.28
C THR A 130 -19.40 15.96 -22.72
N LYS A 131 -18.90 17.16 -23.07
CA LYS A 131 -18.47 17.51 -24.43
C LYS A 131 -17.37 16.59 -25.01
N GLN A 132 -16.63 15.88 -24.15
CA GLN A 132 -15.65 14.87 -24.57
C GLN A 132 -16.28 13.76 -25.44
N PHE A 133 -17.58 13.51 -25.32
CA PHE A 133 -18.32 12.50 -26.08
C PHE A 133 -18.79 12.98 -27.46
N LYS A 134 -18.36 14.15 -27.92
CA LYS A 134 -18.64 14.66 -29.28
C LYS A 134 -18.26 13.67 -30.39
N ALA A 135 -17.20 12.89 -30.19
CA ALA A 135 -16.79 11.86 -31.16
C ALA A 135 -17.82 10.73 -31.27
N ASN A 136 -18.49 10.38 -30.17
CA ASN A 136 -19.53 9.36 -30.14
C ASN A 136 -20.79 9.84 -30.86
N LEU A 137 -21.19 11.10 -30.61
CA LEU A 137 -22.31 11.72 -31.32
C LEU A 137 -22.10 11.71 -32.85
N LYS A 138 -20.87 11.98 -33.30
CA LYS A 138 -20.50 11.97 -34.72
C LYS A 138 -20.37 10.55 -35.31
N GLY A 139 -20.63 9.50 -34.54
CA GLY A 139 -20.50 8.10 -34.98
C GLY A 139 -19.06 7.64 -35.19
N MET A 140 -18.06 8.39 -34.71
CA MET A 140 -16.64 8.00 -34.79
C MET A 140 -16.29 6.92 -33.76
N LYS A 141 -17.07 6.86 -32.67
CA LYS A 141 -16.96 5.85 -31.61
C LYS A 141 -18.36 5.36 -31.26
N VAL A 142 -18.54 4.05 -31.15
CA VAL A 142 -19.83 3.47 -30.74
C VAL A 142 -20.00 3.52 -29.23
N LYS A 143 -18.90 3.41 -28.48
CA LYS A 143 -18.89 3.49 -27.02
C LYS A 143 -17.56 4.04 -26.49
N SER A 144 -17.59 4.70 -25.35
CA SER A 144 -16.39 5.22 -24.67
C SER A 144 -16.66 5.52 -23.19
N ILE A 145 -15.60 5.57 -22.39
CA ILE A 145 -15.64 6.04 -21.02
C ILE A 145 -14.83 7.34 -20.87
N SER A 146 -15.14 8.14 -19.87
CA SER A 146 -14.29 9.26 -19.46
C SER A 146 -13.02 8.76 -18.77
N GLU A 147 -12.05 9.66 -18.60
CA GLU A 147 -11.00 9.43 -17.62
C GLU A 147 -11.64 9.40 -16.22
N PRO A 148 -11.28 8.43 -15.36
CA PRO A 148 -11.76 8.36 -13.98
C PRO A 148 -11.21 9.52 -13.15
N THR A 149 -12.04 10.03 -12.24
CA THR A 149 -11.63 11.06 -11.28
C THR A 149 -11.94 10.61 -9.87
N ALA A 150 -11.02 10.79 -8.91
CA ALA A 150 -11.27 10.43 -7.53
C ALA A 150 -12.37 11.34 -6.94
N VAL A 151 -13.30 10.76 -6.18
CA VAL A 151 -14.38 11.50 -5.53
C VAL A 151 -13.85 12.14 -4.26
N GLU A 152 -13.97 13.46 -4.14
CA GLU A 152 -13.48 14.19 -2.98
C GLU A 152 -14.18 13.72 -1.70
N GLY A 153 -13.38 13.34 -0.69
CA GLY A 153 -13.88 12.88 0.60
C GLY A 153 -14.29 11.41 0.68
N GLU A 154 -14.19 10.64 -0.41
CA GLU A 154 -14.48 9.21 -0.42
C GLU A 154 -13.23 8.39 -0.78
N ASP A 155 -12.84 7.47 0.10
CA ASP A 155 -11.67 6.61 -0.12
C ASP A 155 -11.97 5.54 -1.18
N ALA A 156 -11.05 5.41 -2.16
CA ALA A 156 -11.13 4.47 -3.27
C ALA A 156 -12.41 4.54 -4.13
N VAL A 157 -13.15 5.66 -4.10
CA VAL A 157 -14.32 5.87 -4.98
C VAL A 157 -13.96 6.79 -6.13
N TYR A 158 -14.36 6.39 -7.34
CA TYR A 158 -14.06 7.10 -8.57
C TYR A 158 -15.34 7.45 -9.32
N ASN A 159 -15.39 8.67 -9.84
CA ASN A 159 -16.38 9.12 -10.80
C ASN A 159 -15.95 8.77 -12.23
N LEU A 160 -16.86 8.15 -12.98
CA LEU A 160 -16.70 7.81 -14.39
C LEU A 160 -17.99 8.08 -15.15
N MET A 161 -17.86 8.54 -16.38
CA MET A 161 -18.94 8.59 -17.35
C MET A 161 -18.78 7.51 -18.41
N ALA A 162 -19.86 6.86 -18.81
CA ALA A 162 -19.88 5.94 -19.93
C ALA A 162 -20.89 6.39 -20.98
N CYS A 163 -20.48 6.35 -22.24
CA CYS A 163 -21.26 6.80 -23.38
C CYS A 163 -21.46 5.67 -24.38
N VAL A 164 -22.70 5.53 -24.88
CA VAL A 164 -23.08 4.61 -25.96
C VAL A 164 -23.87 5.35 -27.04
N ALA A 165 -23.66 4.98 -28.30
CA ALA A 165 -24.45 5.46 -29.42
C ALA A 165 -25.84 4.82 -29.45
N ARG A 166 -26.86 5.59 -29.84
CA ARG A 166 -28.23 5.11 -30.01
C ARG A 166 -28.47 4.65 -31.44
N THR A 167 -29.32 3.64 -31.61
CA THR A 167 -29.75 3.14 -32.92
C THR A 167 -30.57 4.17 -33.70
N GLU A 168 -31.38 4.97 -32.99
CA GLU A 168 -32.23 6.03 -33.55
C GLU A 168 -31.46 7.34 -33.84
N GLY A 169 -30.16 7.37 -33.55
CA GLY A 169 -29.34 8.58 -33.59
C GLY A 169 -29.21 9.24 -32.21
N GLY A 170 -28.09 9.94 -32.02
CA GLY A 170 -27.70 10.51 -30.73
C GLY A 170 -26.96 9.53 -29.83
N ILE A 171 -26.81 9.92 -28.56
CA ILE A 171 -26.04 9.16 -27.56
C ILE A 171 -26.77 9.09 -26.22
N VAL A 172 -26.39 8.11 -25.41
CA VAL A 172 -26.65 8.09 -23.97
C VAL A 172 -25.33 8.24 -23.26
N ILE A 173 -25.30 9.07 -22.22
CA ILE A 173 -24.19 9.21 -21.29
C ILE A 173 -24.73 8.91 -19.90
N ILE A 174 -24.14 7.96 -19.21
CA ILE A 174 -24.36 7.74 -17.78
C ILE A 174 -23.18 8.29 -17.00
N ASP A 175 -23.45 8.69 -15.77
CA ASP A 175 -22.48 9.17 -14.79
C ASP A 175 -22.59 8.28 -13.54
N THR A 176 -21.46 7.81 -13.02
CA THR A 176 -21.42 6.90 -11.88
C THR A 176 -20.21 7.13 -10.98
N ASN A 177 -20.43 7.07 -9.68
CA ASN A 177 -19.43 6.88 -8.66
C ASN A 177 -19.36 5.39 -8.34
N THR A 178 -18.17 4.82 -8.28
CA THR A 178 -17.99 3.41 -7.95
C THR A 178 -16.65 3.16 -7.27
N SER A 179 -16.67 2.27 -6.28
CA SER A 179 -15.45 1.70 -5.72
C SER A 179 -14.86 0.63 -6.62
N ASP A 180 -15.64 -0.02 -7.49
CA ASP A 180 -15.20 -1.19 -8.26
C ASP A 180 -14.03 -0.87 -9.21
N TYR A 181 -13.81 0.41 -9.53
CA TYR A 181 -12.67 0.84 -10.33
C TYR A 181 -11.33 0.63 -9.61
N SER A 182 -11.29 0.58 -8.28
CA SER A 182 -10.10 0.26 -7.48
C SER A 182 -9.48 -1.08 -7.89
N ALA A 183 -10.31 -2.07 -8.19
CA ALA A 183 -9.89 -3.39 -8.67
C ALA A 183 -9.26 -3.33 -10.07
N VAL A 184 -9.65 -2.37 -10.91
CA VAL A 184 -9.10 -2.17 -12.26
C VAL A 184 -7.71 -1.52 -12.20
N ILE A 185 -7.48 -0.61 -11.26
CA ILE A 185 -6.19 0.08 -11.09
C ILE A 185 -5.25 -0.64 -10.12
N GLY A 186 -5.72 -1.72 -9.48
CA GLY A 186 -4.94 -2.49 -8.52
C GLY A 186 -4.80 -1.82 -7.16
N ALA A 187 -5.62 -0.82 -6.83
CA ALA A 187 -5.56 -0.13 -5.54
C ALA A 187 -5.86 -1.07 -4.35
N ASP A 188 -6.56 -2.17 -4.59
CA ASP A 188 -6.95 -3.14 -3.55
C ASP A 188 -5.99 -4.31 -3.38
N ILE A 189 -4.91 -4.42 -4.16
CA ILE A 189 -3.99 -5.59 -4.11
C ILE A 189 -3.48 -5.83 -2.68
N ALA A 190 -3.06 -4.76 -1.99
CA ALA A 190 -2.53 -4.84 -0.63
C ALA A 190 -3.59 -5.26 0.41
N LYS A 191 -4.89 -5.05 0.14
CA LYS A 191 -5.97 -5.48 1.06
C LYS A 191 -6.07 -7.00 1.13
N SER A 192 -5.67 -7.70 0.07
CA SER A 192 -5.65 -9.16 0.00
C SER A 192 -4.35 -9.78 0.48
N CYS A 193 -3.33 -8.97 0.79
CA CYS A 193 -2.04 -9.44 1.27
C CYS A 193 -2.10 -9.78 2.75
N LYS A 194 -1.39 -10.83 3.16
CA LYS A 194 -1.30 -11.25 4.57
C LYS A 194 -0.46 -10.32 5.45
N GLY A 195 0.51 -9.62 4.86
CA GLY A 195 1.42 -8.71 5.55
C GLY A 195 1.07 -7.25 5.34
N ASP A 196 1.68 -6.38 6.15
CA ASP A 196 1.71 -4.93 5.93
C ASP A 196 2.48 -4.66 4.63
N THR A 197 1.76 -4.22 3.58
CA THR A 197 2.23 -4.25 2.20
C THR A 197 2.07 -2.89 1.52
N ILE A 198 3.06 -2.55 0.71
CA ILE A 198 3.08 -1.40 -0.19
C ILE A 198 3.51 -1.89 -1.57
N ILE A 199 2.67 -1.63 -2.57
CA ILE A 199 2.95 -1.90 -3.98
C ILE A 199 3.26 -0.57 -4.65
N VAL A 200 4.48 -0.47 -5.19
CA VAL A 200 4.98 0.73 -5.84
C VAL A 200 5.14 0.46 -7.32
N LYS A 201 4.68 1.36 -8.18
CA LYS A 201 4.90 1.32 -9.62
C LYS A 201 5.51 2.64 -10.06
N ASN A 202 6.64 2.61 -10.76
CA ASN A 202 7.31 3.82 -11.25
C ASN A 202 7.56 4.90 -10.17
N GLY A 203 7.78 4.49 -8.92
CA GLY A 203 8.03 5.41 -7.79
C GLY A 203 6.77 5.94 -7.10
N GLU A 204 5.58 5.57 -7.56
CA GLU A 204 4.30 5.95 -6.95
C GLU A 204 3.65 4.74 -6.25
N VAL A 205 3.01 4.99 -5.11
CA VAL A 205 2.26 3.95 -4.39
C VAL A 205 0.97 3.67 -5.14
N VAL A 206 0.83 2.45 -5.63
CA VAL A 206 -0.39 1.98 -6.32
C VAL A 206 -1.37 1.37 -5.33
N SER A 207 -0.87 0.63 -4.35
CA SER A 207 -1.70 -0.04 -3.36
C SER A 207 -0.97 -0.15 -2.04
N THR A 208 -1.69 0.08 -0.95
CA THR A 208 -1.17 -0.16 0.39
C THR A 208 -2.31 -0.47 1.36
N ASN A 209 -2.02 -1.29 2.37
CA ASN A 209 -2.88 -1.50 3.53
C ASN A 209 -2.30 -0.82 4.79
N MET A 210 -1.29 0.04 4.60
CA MET A 210 -0.61 0.80 5.65
C MET A 210 -0.98 2.28 5.56
N ASN A 211 -1.02 2.98 6.70
CA ASN A 211 -1.17 4.43 6.70
C ASN A 211 0.17 5.10 6.45
N LEU A 212 0.45 5.53 5.21
CA LEU A 212 1.73 6.17 4.85
C LEU A 212 1.73 7.70 5.02
N GLY A 213 0.59 8.28 5.40
CA GLY A 213 0.39 9.73 5.44
C GLY A 213 0.36 10.40 4.06
N ASP A 214 0.19 11.72 4.07
CA ASP A 214 0.13 12.54 2.85
C ASP A 214 1.50 12.52 2.15
N ASN A 215 1.58 12.04 0.90
CA ASN A 215 2.80 11.84 0.07
C ASN A 215 3.52 10.48 0.18
N GLY A 216 2.83 9.42 0.63
CA GLY A 216 3.25 8.03 0.42
C GLY A 216 4.60 7.68 1.04
N LEU A 217 5.49 7.03 0.29
CA LEU A 217 6.77 6.51 0.80
C LEU A 217 7.62 7.57 1.50
N LYS A 218 7.66 8.80 0.96
CA LYS A 218 8.49 9.88 1.50
C LYS A 218 8.04 10.30 2.90
N SER A 219 6.74 10.38 3.11
CA SER A 219 6.15 10.75 4.39
C SER A 219 6.25 9.63 5.42
N ALA A 220 6.19 8.39 4.94
CA ALA A 220 6.52 7.22 5.75
C ALA A 220 8.03 7.11 6.08
N GLY A 221 8.89 7.98 5.56
CA GLY A 221 10.34 7.93 5.79
C GLY A 221 11.05 6.77 5.08
N ILE A 222 10.40 6.14 4.09
CA ILE A 222 10.97 5.04 3.30
C ILE A 222 11.80 5.64 2.16
N THR A 223 13.08 5.30 2.12
CA THR A 223 14.03 5.82 1.13
C THR A 223 14.41 4.76 0.09
N ASP A 224 14.90 5.19 -1.08
CA ASP A 224 15.41 4.28 -2.12
C ASP A 224 16.55 3.38 -1.63
N GLU A 225 17.34 3.84 -0.66
CA GLU A 225 18.42 3.06 -0.06
C GLU A 225 17.87 1.91 0.81
N MET A 226 16.80 2.17 1.56
CA MET A 226 16.09 1.15 2.34
C MET A 226 15.46 0.10 1.42
N ILE A 227 14.84 0.53 0.31
CA ILE A 227 14.24 -0.38 -0.68
C ILE A 227 15.28 -1.28 -1.36
N ARG A 228 16.56 -0.89 -1.39
CA ARG A 228 17.66 -1.74 -1.91
C ARG A 228 18.26 -2.66 -0.85
N SER A 229 17.92 -2.47 0.42
CA SER A 229 18.37 -3.30 1.52
C SER A 229 17.50 -4.56 1.59
N GLU A 230 18.08 -5.69 2.00
CA GLU A 230 17.33 -6.95 2.14
C GLU A 230 16.20 -6.84 3.17
N ASN A 231 16.48 -6.15 4.28
CA ASN A 231 15.52 -5.85 5.34
C ASN A 231 15.78 -4.44 5.85
N PHE A 232 14.71 -3.72 6.20
CA PHE A 232 14.80 -2.41 6.82
C PHE A 232 13.68 -2.21 7.83
N ASN A 233 13.95 -1.33 8.81
CA ASN A 233 12.96 -0.94 9.80
C ASN A 233 12.53 0.49 9.56
N VAL A 234 11.23 0.75 9.66
CA VAL A 234 10.67 2.09 9.53
C VAL A 234 9.61 2.31 10.60
N THR A 235 9.59 3.49 11.21
CA THR A 235 8.59 3.86 12.21
C THR A 235 7.56 4.78 11.57
N ILE A 236 6.33 4.32 11.50
CA ILE A 236 5.19 5.03 10.90
C ILE A 236 4.11 5.14 11.97
N ASP A 237 3.66 6.36 12.26
CA ASP A 237 2.66 6.65 13.31
C ASP A 237 2.99 6.02 14.68
N GLY A 238 4.28 5.96 15.04
CA GLY A 238 4.75 5.38 16.30
C GLY A 238 4.85 3.85 16.31
N THR A 239 4.44 3.17 15.24
CA THR A 239 4.63 1.72 15.05
C THR A 239 5.88 1.46 14.24
N THR A 240 6.81 0.68 14.78
CA THR A 240 7.99 0.23 14.02
C THR A 240 7.63 -1.02 13.22
N TYR A 241 7.85 -0.99 11.92
CA TYR A 241 7.65 -2.11 11.00
C TYR A 241 8.99 -2.69 10.59
N SER A 242 9.05 -4.03 10.48
CA SER A 242 10.15 -4.76 9.86
C SER A 242 9.74 -5.16 8.46
N LEU A 243 10.27 -4.47 7.46
CA LEU A 243 9.88 -4.62 6.05
C LEU A 243 11.04 -5.17 5.22
N SER A 244 10.67 -5.84 4.14
CA SER A 244 11.59 -6.26 3.08
C SER A 244 11.01 -5.86 1.74
N SER A 245 11.86 -5.75 0.73
CA SER A 245 11.47 -5.33 -0.61
C SER A 245 11.94 -6.31 -1.67
N MET A 246 11.15 -6.45 -2.73
CA MET A 246 11.56 -7.18 -3.93
C MET A 246 11.02 -6.53 -5.21
N PRO A 247 11.80 -6.54 -6.30
CA PRO A 247 11.29 -6.16 -7.61
C PRO A 247 10.37 -7.25 -8.18
N SER A 248 9.31 -6.84 -8.87
CA SER A 248 8.38 -7.72 -9.60
C SER A 248 7.91 -7.04 -10.88
N GLY A 249 8.67 -7.20 -11.96
CA GLY A 249 8.40 -6.51 -13.23
C GLY A 249 8.59 -4.99 -13.10
N GLU A 250 7.55 -4.22 -13.44
CA GLU A 250 7.52 -2.75 -13.26
C GLU A 250 7.21 -2.33 -11.81
N TYR A 251 6.91 -3.29 -10.94
CA TYR A 251 6.52 -3.04 -9.56
C TYR A 251 7.68 -3.29 -8.60
N THR A 252 7.65 -2.58 -7.48
CA THR A 252 8.41 -2.91 -6.27
C THR A 252 7.40 -3.27 -5.19
N ILE A 253 7.55 -4.46 -4.62
CA ILE A 253 6.75 -4.95 -3.51
C ILE A 253 7.55 -4.67 -2.25
N ILE A 254 6.94 -4.01 -1.28
CA ILE A 254 7.47 -3.85 0.07
C ILE A 254 6.47 -4.55 0.97
N SER A 255 6.90 -5.54 1.75
CA SER A 255 6.01 -6.26 2.64
C SER A 255 6.71 -6.74 3.90
N GLY A 256 5.94 -6.88 4.97
CA GLY A 256 6.42 -7.35 6.27
C GLY A 256 5.32 -7.31 7.30
N GLN A 257 5.69 -6.97 8.52
CA GLN A 257 4.76 -6.81 9.64
C GLN A 257 5.26 -5.79 10.66
N ALA A 258 4.35 -5.28 11.48
CA ALA A 258 4.70 -4.57 12.70
C ALA A 258 5.69 -5.39 13.55
N ALA A 259 6.79 -4.77 13.95
CA ALA A 259 7.79 -5.39 14.81
C ALA A 259 7.17 -5.56 16.21
N THR A 260 6.86 -6.80 16.59
CA THR A 260 6.39 -7.09 17.95
C THR A 260 7.51 -6.78 18.96
N GLU A 261 7.17 -6.02 20.00
CA GLU A 261 8.11 -5.55 21.03
C GLU A 261 8.98 -6.68 21.63
N SER A 262 8.48 -7.92 21.62
CA SER A 262 9.17 -9.10 22.14
C SER A 262 10.51 -9.41 21.45
N GLY A 263 10.69 -9.11 20.17
CA GLY A 263 11.94 -9.39 19.46
C GLY A 263 12.93 -8.22 19.56
N PHE A 264 12.42 -7.01 19.35
CA PHE A 264 13.22 -5.79 19.29
C PHE A 264 13.68 -5.31 20.67
N ASN A 265 12.79 -5.32 21.66
CA ASN A 265 13.12 -4.95 23.04
C ASN A 265 13.98 -6.04 23.69
N MET A 266 13.78 -7.31 23.35
CA MET A 266 14.68 -8.38 23.80
C MET A 266 16.08 -8.22 23.20
N ILE A 267 16.26 -7.88 21.93
CA ILE A 267 17.61 -7.76 21.33
C ILE A 267 18.30 -6.46 21.75
N TYR A 268 17.69 -5.32 21.46
CA TYR A 268 18.31 -4.00 21.64
C TYR A 268 18.02 -3.37 23.00
N GLY A 269 16.90 -3.72 23.63
CA GLY A 269 16.51 -3.21 24.96
C GLY A 269 17.00 -4.05 26.14
N ASP A 270 17.20 -5.36 25.95
CA ASP A 270 17.47 -6.29 27.05
C ASP A 270 18.78 -7.08 26.86
N VAL A 271 18.97 -7.81 25.76
CA VAL A 271 20.13 -8.68 25.52
C VAL A 271 21.42 -7.88 25.33
N ILE A 272 21.42 -6.84 24.50
CA ILE A 272 22.63 -6.02 24.29
C ILE A 272 23.00 -5.24 25.57
N PRO A 273 22.06 -4.53 26.25
CA PRO A 273 22.35 -3.87 27.52
C PRO A 273 22.71 -4.84 28.65
N CYS A 274 22.05 -5.98 28.77
CA CYS A 274 22.38 -7.00 29.78
C CYS A 274 23.75 -7.63 29.50
N ALA A 275 24.11 -7.93 28.25
CA ALA A 275 25.44 -8.44 27.92
C ALA A 275 26.53 -7.41 28.26
N ALA A 276 26.31 -6.13 27.94
CA ALA A 276 27.21 -5.05 28.31
C ALA A 276 27.31 -4.88 29.85
N GLY A 277 26.18 -4.97 30.55
CA GLY A 277 26.09 -4.91 32.01
C GLY A 277 26.81 -6.08 32.69
N PHE A 278 26.62 -7.31 32.20
CA PHE A 278 27.31 -8.50 32.70
C PHE A 278 28.83 -8.39 32.51
N VAL A 279 29.29 -7.90 31.35
CA VAL A 279 30.72 -7.64 31.11
C VAL A 279 31.27 -6.62 32.11
N MET A 280 30.56 -5.52 32.34
CA MET A 280 30.95 -4.49 33.32
C MET A 280 31.00 -5.02 34.77
N ILE A 281 30.04 -5.86 35.17
CA ILE A 281 30.01 -6.48 36.49
C ILE A 281 31.19 -7.45 36.68
N ILE A 282 31.49 -8.26 35.66
CA ILE A 282 32.62 -9.20 35.69
C ILE A 282 33.95 -8.43 35.77
N ILE A 283 34.12 -7.39 34.96
CA ILE A 283 35.30 -6.51 35.01
C ILE A 283 35.44 -5.88 36.41
N SER A 284 34.34 -5.38 36.98
CA SER A 284 34.34 -4.78 38.31
C SER A 284 34.69 -5.77 39.42
N GLY A 285 34.17 -7.00 39.37
CA GLY A 285 34.49 -8.07 40.33
C GLY A 285 35.95 -8.53 40.25
N ILE A 286 36.53 -8.56 39.04
CA ILE A 286 37.95 -8.87 38.84
C ILE A 286 38.84 -7.74 39.39
N ILE A 287 38.47 -6.47 39.17
CA ILE A 287 39.20 -5.32 39.74
C ILE A 287 39.13 -5.32 41.27
N LEU A 288 37.95 -5.61 41.86
CA LEU A 288 37.76 -5.67 43.31
C LEU A 288 38.51 -6.84 43.96
N SER A 289 38.54 -8.01 43.33
CA SER A 289 39.30 -9.18 43.82
C SER A 289 40.83 -9.03 43.69
N LEU A 290 41.31 -8.19 42.77
CA LEU A 290 42.72 -7.77 42.69
C LEU A 290 43.08 -6.70 43.75
N GLY A 291 42.09 -6.00 44.32
CA GLY A 291 42.27 -5.03 45.40
C GLY A 291 42.40 -5.65 46.79
N THR A 292 42.00 -6.91 46.98
CA THR A 292 41.85 -7.55 48.30
C THR A 292 42.94 -8.55 48.68
N THR A 293 44.07 -8.62 47.97
CA THR A 293 45.27 -9.28 48.51
C THR A 293 45.84 -8.43 49.65
N LYS A 294 45.22 -8.56 50.84
CA LYS A 294 45.83 -8.16 52.10
C LYS A 294 47.18 -8.86 52.19
N LYS A 295 48.23 -8.05 52.35
CA LYS A 295 49.52 -8.46 52.92
C LYS A 295 49.24 -9.46 54.05
N LYS A 296 49.74 -10.68 53.95
CA LYS A 296 50.11 -11.43 55.15
C LYS A 296 51.37 -10.74 55.67
N GLU A 297 51.22 -9.90 56.68
CA GLU A 297 52.32 -9.54 57.56
C GLU A 297 52.67 -10.80 58.36
N ASN A 298 53.74 -11.47 57.97
CA ASN A 298 54.55 -12.24 58.89
C ASN A 298 55.71 -11.33 59.29
N GLU A 299 55.60 -10.77 60.49
CA GLU A 299 56.62 -10.44 61.51
C GLU A 299 56.12 -9.30 62.41
#